data_AF-A0A2R6M6V8-F1
#
_entry.id   AF-A0A2R6M6V8-F1
#
_cell.length_a   1.000
_cell.length_b   1.000
_cell.length_c   1.000
_cell.angle_alpha   90.00
_cell.angle_beta   90.00
_cell.angle_gamma   90.00
#
_symmetry.space_group_name_H-M   'P 1'
#
loop_
_entity.id
_entity.type
_entity.pdbx_description
1 polymer ?
#
loop_
_entity_poly.entity_id
_entity_poly.type
_entity_poly.pdbx_seq_one_letter_code
_entity_poly.pdbx_strand_id
1 'polypeptide(L)'
;MVVAGLLWRISLSGFANVSRLAGRLGRMALYVPYLLWEIAKANLQIAYVVLHPDLPIDPEMVEFDAAVWSELPVATLANSITLTPGTLTVDVTRQHFTVHALTTGSREGLLAGGLERAVRFVFYGRAAARIASPTERNAAGPNDEEQATEDDEQTMEGDRT
;
A
#
# COMPACT_ATOMS: atom_id res chain seq x y z
N MET A 1 52.77 -9.61 -3.14
CA MET A 1 52.89 -9.79 -4.61
C MET A 1 52.41 -11.19 -5.05
N VAL A 2 52.89 -12.30 -4.48
CA VAL A 2 52.45 -13.67 -4.87
C VAL A 2 50.97 -13.95 -4.60
N VAL A 3 50.42 -13.47 -3.48
CA VAL A 3 48.99 -13.63 -3.13
C VAL A 3 48.08 -12.86 -4.10
N ALA A 4 48.51 -11.68 -4.58
CA ALA A 4 47.78 -10.91 -5.59
C ALA A 4 47.73 -11.65 -6.94
N GLY A 5 48.82 -12.32 -7.32
CA GLY A 5 48.85 -13.18 -8.51
C GLY A 5 47.94 -14.42 -8.40
N LEU A 6 47.80 -14.98 -7.19
CA LEU A 6 46.93 -16.12 -6.95
C LEU A 6 45.44 -15.74 -7.04
N LEU A 7 45.07 -14.56 -6.51
CA LEU A 7 43.71 -14.03 -6.59
C LEU A 7 43.31 -13.65 -8.04
N TRP A 8 44.24 -13.12 -8.82
CA TRP A 8 43.98 -12.72 -10.19
C TRP A 8 43.64 -13.91 -11.12
N ARG A 9 44.27 -15.08 -10.90
CA ARG A 9 44.06 -16.29 -11.71
C ARG A 9 42.70 -16.96 -11.45
N ILE A 10 42.13 -16.81 -10.26
CA ILE A 10 40.77 -17.27 -9.92
C ILE A 10 39.70 -16.27 -10.33
N SER A 11 40.01 -14.96 -10.30
CA SER A 11 39.07 -13.93 -10.74
C SER A 11 38.82 -13.92 -12.26
N LEU A 12 39.71 -14.51 -13.06
CA LEU A 12 39.58 -14.53 -14.53
C LEU A 12 39.02 -15.84 -15.11
N SER A 13 38.66 -16.84 -14.29
CA SER A 13 37.99 -18.06 -14.76
C SER A 13 36.46 -18.00 -14.66
N GLY A 14 35.88 -16.80 -14.77
CA GLY A 14 34.43 -16.58 -14.93
C GLY A 14 34.04 -16.05 -16.32
N PHE A 15 34.99 -15.85 -17.24
CA PHE A 15 34.72 -15.29 -18.57
C PHE A 15 34.43 -16.37 -19.62
N ALA A 16 33.44 -17.23 -19.34
CA ALA A 16 32.76 -17.97 -20.38
C ALA A 16 31.61 -17.12 -20.95
N ASN A 17 31.98 -16.27 -21.92
CA ASN A 17 31.13 -15.58 -22.92
C ASN A 17 30.37 -14.31 -22.50
N VAL A 18 31.10 -13.22 -22.24
CA VAL A 18 30.58 -11.85 -22.02
C VAL A 18 29.70 -11.37 -23.18
N SER A 19 30.00 -11.72 -24.44
CA SER A 19 29.17 -11.32 -25.59
C SER A 19 27.80 -11.99 -25.61
N ARG A 20 27.67 -13.22 -25.08
CA ARG A 20 26.38 -13.91 -24.95
C ARG A 20 25.55 -13.38 -23.77
N LEU A 21 26.21 -12.95 -22.69
CA LEU A 21 25.54 -12.34 -21.54
C LEU A 21 25.06 -10.92 -21.84
N ALA A 22 25.89 -10.09 -22.48
CA ALA A 22 25.50 -8.75 -22.92
C ALA A 22 24.32 -8.80 -23.93
N GLY A 23 24.33 -9.75 -24.87
CA GLY A 23 23.21 -9.96 -25.79
C GLY A 23 21.94 -10.54 -25.13
N ARG A 24 22.04 -11.19 -23.97
CA ARG A 24 20.86 -11.60 -23.17
C ARG A 24 20.32 -10.45 -22.32
N LEU A 25 21.20 -9.66 -21.71
CA LEU A 25 20.81 -8.48 -20.94
C LEU A 25 20.18 -7.40 -21.83
N GLY A 26 20.70 -7.17 -23.04
CA GLY A 26 20.08 -6.26 -24.00
C GLY A 26 18.67 -6.70 -24.42
N ARG A 27 18.43 -8.01 -24.55
CA ARG A 27 17.09 -8.55 -24.83
C ARG A 27 16.16 -8.50 -23.62
N MET A 28 16.68 -8.73 -22.42
CA MET A 28 15.91 -8.62 -21.18
C MET A 28 15.51 -7.17 -20.89
N ALA A 29 16.42 -6.22 -21.14
CA ALA A 29 16.15 -4.80 -21.04
C ALA A 29 15.12 -4.31 -22.07
N LEU A 30 15.01 -4.96 -23.23
CA LEU A 30 13.94 -4.68 -24.21
C LEU A 30 12.61 -5.35 -23.84
N TYR A 31 12.66 -6.51 -23.16
CA TYR A 31 11.47 -7.25 -22.74
C TYR A 31 10.80 -6.66 -21.49
N VAL A 32 11.56 -6.14 -20.53
CA VAL A 32 11.01 -5.58 -19.28
C VAL A 32 10.02 -4.43 -19.55
N PRO A 33 10.33 -3.42 -20.39
CA PRO A 33 9.37 -2.38 -20.74
C PRO A 33 8.14 -2.90 -21.47
N TYR A 34 8.27 -3.93 -22.30
CA TYR A 34 7.15 -4.57 -22.99
C TYR A 34 6.24 -5.33 -21.99
N LEU A 35 6.82 -6.02 -21.01
CA LEU A 35 6.06 -6.71 -19.97
C LEU A 35 5.32 -5.72 -19.06
N LEU A 36 5.97 -4.62 -18.69
CA LEU A 36 5.32 -3.51 -17.96
C LEU A 36 4.18 -2.88 -18.79
N TRP A 37 4.36 -2.76 -20.10
CA TRP A 37 3.31 -2.27 -21.02
C TRP A 37 2.09 -3.20 -21.06
N GLU A 38 2.29 -4.52 -21.11
CA GLU A 38 1.19 -5.49 -21.07
C GLU A 38 0.49 -5.53 -19.70
N ILE A 39 1.25 -5.42 -18.61
CA ILE A 39 0.68 -5.37 -17.25
C ILE A 39 -0.16 -4.11 -17.04
N ALA A 40 0.33 -2.95 -17.51
CA ALA A 40 -0.43 -1.71 -17.42
C ALA A 40 -1.70 -1.75 -18.29
N LYS A 41 -1.61 -2.32 -19.49
CA LYS A 41 -2.74 -2.43 -20.42
C LYS A 41 -3.83 -3.36 -19.89
N ALA A 42 -3.45 -4.47 -19.23
CA ALA A 42 -4.40 -5.34 -18.53
C ALA A 42 -5.12 -4.60 -17.38
N ASN A 43 -4.38 -3.81 -16.59
CA ASN A 43 -4.97 -3.02 -15.50
C ASN A 43 -5.96 -1.95 -16.02
N LEU A 44 -5.66 -1.31 -17.16
CA LEU A 44 -6.55 -0.31 -17.80
C LEU A 44 -7.82 -0.92 -18.39
N GLN A 45 -7.76 -2.15 -18.90
CA GLN A 45 -8.92 -2.80 -19.48
C GLN A 45 -9.88 -3.33 -18.40
N ILE A 46 -9.35 -3.76 -17.26
CA ILE A 46 -10.17 -4.13 -16.09
C ILE A 46 -10.82 -2.88 -15.46
N ALA A 47 -10.11 -1.75 -15.36
CA ALA A 47 -10.70 -0.48 -14.91
C ALA A 47 -11.85 0.00 -15.84
N TYR A 48 -11.74 -0.25 -17.14
CA TYR A 48 -12.77 0.06 -18.15
C TYR A 48 -14.04 -0.81 -18.02
N VAL A 49 -13.93 -2.04 -17.51
CA VAL A 49 -15.09 -2.87 -17.14
C VAL A 49 -15.70 -2.41 -15.80
N VAL A 50 -14.86 -1.99 -14.85
CA VAL A 50 -15.29 -1.51 -13.53
C VAL A 50 -16.06 -0.19 -13.59
N LEU A 51 -15.97 0.55 -14.71
CA LEU A 51 -16.74 1.77 -14.96
C LEU A 51 -17.93 1.57 -15.93
N HIS A 52 -18.37 0.32 -16.17
CA HIS A 52 -19.50 0.05 -17.07
C HIS A 52 -20.85 0.63 -16.55
N PRO A 53 -21.76 1.05 -17.46
CA PRO A 53 -22.75 2.12 -17.27
C PRO A 53 -24.05 1.79 -16.51
N ASP A 54 -24.20 0.64 -15.86
CA ASP A 54 -25.33 0.43 -14.92
C ASP A 54 -25.11 1.14 -13.57
N LEU A 55 -24.34 2.23 -13.59
CA LEU A 55 -23.85 3.05 -12.48
C LEU A 55 -24.98 3.73 -11.68
N PRO A 56 -25.26 3.33 -10.42
CA PRO A 56 -25.73 4.28 -9.43
C PRO A 56 -24.54 5.16 -9.03
N ILE A 57 -24.35 6.26 -9.75
CA ILE A 57 -23.34 7.28 -9.40
C ILE A 57 -23.85 8.01 -8.15
N ASP A 58 -23.13 7.85 -7.05
CA ASP A 58 -23.39 8.52 -5.77
C ASP A 58 -22.07 9.14 -5.29
N PRO A 59 -21.71 10.33 -5.84
CA PRO A 59 -20.42 10.93 -5.60
C PRO A 59 -20.41 11.60 -4.23
N GLU A 60 -19.44 11.24 -3.39
CA GLU A 60 -19.37 11.73 -2.02
C GLU A 60 -17.94 12.12 -1.62
N MET A 61 -17.83 13.10 -0.73
CA MET A 61 -16.60 13.47 -0.06
C MET A 61 -16.44 12.62 1.20
N VAL A 62 -15.39 11.82 1.24
CA VAL A 62 -15.09 10.90 2.33
C VAL A 62 -13.87 11.42 3.07
N GLU A 63 -14.05 11.69 4.35
CA GLU A 63 -12.99 12.14 5.24
C GLU A 63 -12.66 11.03 6.24
N PHE A 64 -11.38 10.76 6.43
CA PHE A 64 -10.93 9.78 7.41
C PHE A 64 -9.50 10.04 7.87
N ASP A 65 -9.21 9.69 9.11
CA ASP A 65 -7.85 9.69 9.63
C ASP A 65 -7.21 8.33 9.37
N ALA A 66 -6.11 8.30 8.61
CA ALA A 66 -5.35 7.10 8.31
C ALA A 66 -4.26 6.85 9.37
N ALA A 67 -4.06 5.61 9.82
CA ALA A 67 -3.00 5.28 10.77
C ALA A 67 -1.63 5.11 10.08
N VAL A 68 -1.22 6.10 9.29
CA VAL A 68 0.10 6.20 8.66
C VAL A 68 0.83 7.43 9.21
N TRP A 69 2.07 7.25 9.66
CA TRP A 69 2.92 8.29 10.21
C TRP A 69 4.19 8.49 9.38
N SER A 70 4.55 9.73 9.10
CA SER A 70 5.64 10.17 8.20
C SER A 70 5.19 10.44 6.77
N GLU A 71 5.92 11.36 6.13
CA GLU A 71 5.63 11.91 4.81
C GLU A 71 5.60 10.85 3.69
N LEU A 72 6.56 9.92 3.67
CA LEU A 72 6.69 8.92 2.58
C LEU A 72 5.52 7.92 2.54
N PRO A 73 5.12 7.28 3.65
CA PRO A 73 3.94 6.42 3.70
C PRO A 73 2.66 7.17 3.37
N VAL A 74 2.48 8.39 3.91
CA VAL A 74 1.31 9.24 3.63
C VAL A 74 1.19 9.51 2.13
N ALA A 75 2.28 9.96 1.49
CA ALA A 75 2.31 10.18 0.05
C ALA A 75 2.06 8.90 -0.76
N THR A 76 2.61 7.76 -0.32
CA THR A 76 2.38 6.47 -0.99
C THR A 76 0.91 6.07 -0.93
N LEU A 77 0.26 6.26 0.22
CA LEU A 77 -1.16 5.98 0.40
C LEU A 77 -2.02 6.88 -0.46
N ALA A 78 -1.78 8.19 -0.43
CA ALA A 78 -2.48 9.17 -1.26
C ALA A 78 -2.42 8.81 -2.75
N ASN A 79 -1.21 8.51 -3.25
CA ASN A 79 -1.01 8.13 -4.63
C ASN A 79 -1.69 6.80 -4.98
N SER A 80 -1.68 5.84 -4.06
CA SER A 80 -2.33 4.54 -4.27
C SER A 80 -3.85 4.66 -4.33
N ILE A 81 -4.44 5.52 -3.49
CA ILE A 81 -5.88 5.82 -3.52
C ILE A 81 -6.24 6.51 -4.85
N THR A 82 -5.46 7.50 -5.28
CA THR A 82 -5.70 8.19 -6.56
C THR A 82 -5.56 7.26 -7.78
N LEU A 83 -4.69 6.26 -7.71
CA LEU A 83 -4.54 5.25 -8.77
C LEU A 83 -5.63 4.18 -8.77
N THR A 84 -6.49 4.15 -7.75
CA THR A 84 -7.59 3.21 -7.66
C THR A 84 -8.79 3.75 -8.48
N PRO A 85 -9.31 3.00 -9.45
CA PRO A 85 -10.44 3.45 -10.26
C PRO A 85 -11.65 3.80 -9.39
N GLY A 86 -12.18 5.02 -9.55
CA GLY A 86 -13.37 5.46 -8.81
C GLY A 86 -13.09 6.24 -7.53
N THR A 87 -11.83 6.53 -7.20
CA THR A 87 -11.42 7.36 -6.04
C THR A 87 -10.39 8.43 -6.43
N LEU A 88 -10.42 9.56 -5.72
CA LEU A 88 -9.48 10.66 -5.91
C LEU A 88 -9.13 11.31 -4.57
N THR A 89 -7.85 11.30 -4.18
CA THR A 89 -7.40 12.05 -2.99
C THR A 89 -7.42 13.55 -3.29
N VAL A 90 -8.15 14.33 -2.47
CA VAL A 90 -8.35 15.79 -2.63
C VAL A 90 -7.41 16.57 -1.73
N ASP A 91 -7.33 16.22 -0.46
CA ASP A 91 -6.42 16.84 0.50
C ASP A 91 -5.86 15.81 1.47
N VAL A 92 -4.66 16.08 1.98
CA VAL A 92 -4.02 15.29 3.01
C VAL A 92 -3.34 16.21 4.02
N THR A 93 -3.90 16.28 5.23
CA THR A 93 -3.34 17.07 6.32
C THR A 93 -2.81 16.14 7.41
N ARG A 94 -1.49 15.95 7.45
CA ARG A 94 -0.78 14.97 8.29
C ARG A 94 -1.24 13.53 8.02
N GLN A 95 -2.29 13.12 8.72
CA GLN A 95 -2.88 11.79 8.69
C GLN A 95 -4.37 11.84 8.36
N HIS A 96 -4.93 13.03 8.18
CA HIS A 96 -6.31 13.25 7.76
C HIS A 96 -6.39 13.28 6.24
N PHE A 97 -7.19 12.41 5.65
CA PHE A 97 -7.38 12.26 4.21
C PHE A 97 -8.78 12.71 3.83
N THR A 98 -8.86 13.60 2.86
CA THR A 98 -10.10 13.98 2.19
C THR A 98 -10.07 13.36 0.80
N VAL A 99 -10.99 12.45 0.51
CA VAL A 99 -11.02 11.69 -0.76
C VAL A 99 -12.41 11.81 -1.38
N HIS A 100 -12.45 12.09 -2.67
CA HIS A 100 -13.66 12.05 -3.47
C HIS A 100 -13.87 10.63 -4.01
N ALA A 101 -14.98 9.99 -3.65
CA ALA A 101 -15.36 8.69 -4.16
C ALA A 101 -16.52 8.85 -5.14
N LEU A 102 -16.39 8.24 -6.33
CA LEU A 102 -17.38 8.36 -7.41
C LEU A 102 -18.55 7.38 -7.28
N THR A 103 -18.38 6.33 -6.46
CA THR A 103 -19.40 5.31 -6.21
C THR A 103 -19.37 4.88 -4.75
N THR A 104 -20.47 4.33 -4.26
CA THR A 104 -20.53 3.72 -2.92
C THR A 104 -19.48 2.63 -2.75
N GLY A 105 -19.23 1.79 -3.76
CA GLY A 105 -18.22 0.74 -3.69
C GLY A 105 -16.79 1.30 -3.55
N SER A 106 -16.48 2.39 -4.25
CA SER A 106 -15.20 3.08 -4.13
C SER A 106 -14.99 3.68 -2.73
N ARG A 107 -16.06 4.25 -2.14
CA ARG A 107 -16.07 4.78 -0.77
C ARG A 107 -15.88 3.67 0.27
N GLU A 108 -16.65 2.59 0.17
CA GLU A 108 -16.57 1.46 1.09
C GLU A 108 -15.19 0.80 1.04
N GLY A 109 -14.62 0.61 -0.16
CA GLY A 109 -13.28 0.05 -0.35
C GLY A 109 -12.18 0.91 0.26
N LEU A 110 -12.34 2.24 0.20
CA LEU A 110 -11.45 3.19 0.85
C LEU A 110 -11.52 3.06 2.38
N LEU A 111 -12.73 3.12 2.94
CA LEU A 111 -12.97 3.10 4.40
C LEU A 111 -12.65 1.74 5.04
N ALA A 112 -12.74 0.65 4.28
CA ALA A 112 -12.26 -0.68 4.70
C ALA A 112 -10.73 -0.70 4.94
N GLY A 113 -9.99 0.32 4.48
CA GLY A 113 -8.58 0.54 4.83
C GLY A 113 -7.61 -0.46 4.17
N GLY A 114 -8.00 -1.11 3.07
CA GLY A 114 -7.16 -2.09 2.37
C GLY A 114 -5.83 -1.48 1.90
N LEU A 115 -5.89 -0.32 1.26
CA LEU A 115 -4.71 0.43 0.82
C LEU A 115 -3.90 0.98 2.00
N GLU A 116 -4.57 1.52 3.02
CA GLU A 116 -3.91 2.00 4.26
C GLU A 116 -3.06 0.88 4.87
N ARG A 117 -3.64 -0.31 5.00
CA ARG A 117 -2.98 -1.50 5.55
C ARG A 117 -1.80 -1.95 4.67
N ALA A 118 -1.93 -1.93 3.36
CA ALA A 118 -0.85 -2.30 2.42
C ALA A 118 0.35 -1.35 2.56
N VAL A 119 0.08 -0.04 2.63
CA VAL A 119 1.14 0.96 2.83
C VAL A 119 1.77 0.83 4.21
N ARG A 120 0.98 0.66 5.27
CA ARG A 120 1.52 0.42 6.62
C ARG A 120 2.42 -0.80 6.67
N PHE A 121 2.05 -1.87 5.98
CA PHE A 121 2.88 -3.06 5.87
C PHE A 121 4.23 -2.77 5.20
N VAL A 122 4.24 -2.02 4.08
CA VAL A 122 5.47 -1.69 3.34
C VAL A 122 6.43 -0.85 4.18
N PHE A 123 5.91 0.10 4.97
CA PHE A 123 6.75 1.08 5.67
C PHE A 123 6.99 0.80 7.15
N TYR A 124 6.08 0.13 7.85
CA TYR A 124 6.16 -0.12 9.30
C TYR A 124 6.14 -1.61 9.66
N GLY A 125 6.00 -2.51 8.68
CA GLY A 125 5.99 -3.95 8.89
C GLY A 125 4.67 -4.51 9.44
N ARG A 126 4.72 -5.77 9.91
CA ARG A 126 3.51 -6.58 10.19
C ARG A 126 2.72 -6.16 11.42
N ALA A 127 3.40 -5.72 12.49
CA ALA A 127 2.72 -5.31 13.72
C ALA A 127 1.80 -4.12 13.47
N ALA A 128 2.31 -3.15 12.71
CA ALA A 128 1.60 -1.96 12.30
C ALA A 128 0.60 -2.20 11.16
N ALA A 129 0.37 -3.41 10.64
CA ALA A 129 -0.72 -3.70 9.70
C ALA A 129 -2.03 -4.13 10.41
N ARG A 130 -1.98 -4.40 11.73
CA ARG A 130 -3.12 -4.90 12.53
C ARG A 130 -4.01 -3.83 13.15
N ILE A 131 -3.57 -2.57 13.22
CA ILE A 131 -4.41 -1.46 13.72
C ILE A 131 -5.69 -1.42 12.89
N ALA A 132 -6.81 -1.24 13.59
CA ALA A 132 -8.17 -1.15 13.08
C ALA A 132 -8.27 -0.26 11.84
N SER A 133 -9.21 -0.55 10.95
CA SER A 133 -9.52 0.22 9.74
C SER A 133 -10.19 1.56 10.06
N PRO A 134 -10.23 2.52 9.11
CA PRO A 134 -10.97 3.76 9.27
C PRO A 134 -12.41 3.56 9.77
N THR A 135 -13.16 2.62 9.17
CA THR A 135 -14.54 2.32 9.61
C THR A 135 -14.63 1.83 11.05
N GLU A 136 -13.75 0.90 11.47
CA GLU A 136 -13.77 0.33 12.83
C GLU A 136 -13.41 1.37 13.88
N ARG A 137 -12.46 2.26 13.58
CA ARG A 137 -12.09 3.38 14.44
C ARG A 137 -13.23 4.40 14.56
N ASN A 138 -13.96 4.64 13.47
CA ASN A 138 -15.11 5.54 13.46
C ASN A 138 -16.34 4.94 14.16
N ALA A 139 -16.48 3.61 14.18
CA ALA A 139 -17.58 2.89 14.83
C ALA A 139 -17.36 2.72 16.34
N ALA A 140 -16.11 2.58 16.79
CA ALA A 140 -15.71 2.53 18.19
C ALA A 140 -15.75 3.92 18.84
N GLY A 141 -16.88 4.62 18.69
CA GLY A 141 -17.07 5.98 19.19
C GLY A 141 -16.72 6.13 20.69
N PRO A 142 -16.64 7.36 21.21
CA PRO A 142 -16.02 7.69 22.50
C PRO A 142 -16.49 6.87 23.72
N ASN A 143 -17.63 6.18 23.65
CA ASN A 143 -18.16 5.34 24.72
C ASN A 143 -17.46 3.96 24.85
N ASP A 144 -16.82 3.45 23.81
CA ASP A 144 -16.17 2.12 23.82
C ASP A 144 -14.74 2.19 24.39
N GLU A 145 -14.08 3.35 24.26
CA GLU A 145 -12.78 3.63 24.91
C GLU A 145 -12.93 3.80 26.43
N GLU A 146 -14.05 4.37 26.91
CA GLU A 146 -14.38 4.45 28.34
C GLU A 146 -14.63 3.06 28.95
N GLN A 147 -15.38 2.18 28.26
CA GLN A 147 -15.64 0.82 28.75
C GLN A 147 -14.41 -0.08 28.74
N ALA A 148 -13.52 0.04 27.75
CA ALA A 148 -12.26 -0.71 27.74
C ALA A 148 -11.31 -0.27 28.88
N THR A 149 -11.37 1.01 29.28
CA THR A 149 -10.59 1.53 30.40
C THR A 149 -11.18 1.08 31.75
N GLU A 150 -12.51 1.05 31.87
CA GLU A 150 -13.22 0.56 33.08
C GLU A 150 -13.08 -0.96 33.29
N ASP A 151 -13.07 -1.76 32.21
CA ASP A 151 -12.88 -3.22 32.28
C ASP A 151 -11.43 -3.61 32.63
N ASP A 152 -10.43 -2.86 32.15
CA ASP A 152 -9.04 -3.03 32.54
C ASP A 152 -8.78 -2.59 33.99
N GLU A 153 -9.44 -1.53 34.48
CA GLU A 153 -9.34 -1.12 35.90
C GLU A 153 -10.03 -2.13 36.85
N GLN A 154 -11.20 -2.67 36.50
CA GLN A 154 -11.89 -3.69 37.32
C GLN A 154 -11.15 -5.03 37.34
N THR A 155 -10.50 -5.40 36.23
CA THR A 155 -9.67 -6.61 36.16
C THR A 155 -8.42 -6.49 37.05
N MET A 156 -7.89 -5.27 37.24
CA MET A 156 -6.73 -4.99 38.10
C MET A 156 -7.08 -4.82 39.58
N GLU A 157 -8.35 -4.55 39.92
CA GLU A 157 -8.87 -4.51 41.30
C GLU A 157 -9.20 -5.92 41.82
N GLY A 158 -9.71 -6.81 40.95
CA GLY A 158 -10.10 -8.18 41.32
C GLY A 158 -8.96 -9.16 41.62
N ASP A 159 -7.72 -8.83 41.26
CA ASP A 159 -6.51 -9.63 41.57
C ASP A 159 -5.83 -9.20 42.90
N ARG A 160 -6.39 -8.20 43.59
CA ARG A 160 -5.85 -7.67 44.86
C ARG A 160 -6.66 -8.03 46.11
N THR A 161 -7.69 -8.87 45.99
CA THR A 161 -8.49 -9.39 47.12
C THR A 161 -8.45 -10.91 47.23
#